data_AF-A0A7X4YQ87-F1
#
_entry.id   AF-A0A7X4YQ87-F1
#
_cell.length_a   1.000
_cell.length_b   1.000
_cell.length_c   1.000
_cell.angle_alpha   90.00
_cell.angle_beta   90.00
_cell.angle_gamma   90.00
#
_symmetry.space_group_name_H-M   'P 1'
#
loop_
_entity.id
_entity.type
_entity.pdbx_description
1 polymer ?
#
loop_
_entity_poly.entity_id
_entity_poly.type
_entity_poly.pdbx_seq_one_letter_code
_entity_poly.pdbx_strand_id
1 'polypeptide(L)'
;MANKPLFTAKQELITDQDLELAMMNKEPIEAFQDRMRLRPISTIRSYNDHSVRIADGTIMFRSFSRFYTLSEQDKLAYSNK
;
A
#
# COMPACT_ATOMS: atom_id res chain seq x y z
N MET A 1 26.35 -0.82 8.71
CA MET A 1 25.20 0.05 9.04
C MET A 1 23.95 -0.68 8.58
N ALA A 2 23.07 -1.10 9.50
CA ALA A 2 21.84 -1.78 9.11
C ALA A 2 20.93 -0.78 8.39
N ASN A 3 20.62 -1.04 7.12
CA ASN A 3 19.68 -0.24 6.34
C ASN A 3 18.31 -0.39 6.99
N LYS A 4 17.84 0.62 7.72
CA LYS A 4 16.53 0.57 8.37
C LYS A 4 15.47 0.57 7.27
N PRO A 5 14.53 -0.39 7.24
CA PRO A 5 13.50 -0.41 6.22
C PRO A 5 12.65 0.86 6.32
N LEU A 6 12.29 1.44 5.17
CA LEU A 6 11.48 2.66 5.08
C LEU A 6 10.09 2.46 5.71
N PHE A 7 9.54 1.25 5.57
CA PHE A 7 8.27 0.85 6.15
C PHE A 7 8.46 -0.34 7.09
N THR A 8 7.70 -0.36 8.17
CA THR A 8 7.55 -1.58 8.98
C THR A 8 6.59 -2.55 8.28
N ALA A 9 6.69 -3.84 8.61
CA ALA A 9 5.74 -4.85 8.14
C ALA A 9 4.33 -4.56 8.68
N LYS A 10 3.31 -4.69 7.82
CA LYS A 10 1.89 -4.42 8.17
C LYS A 10 1.64 -3.01 8.73
N GLN A 11 2.49 -2.05 8.36
CA GLN A 11 2.27 -0.64 8.67
C GLN A 11 1.01 -0.15 7.95
N GLU A 12 0.09 0.50 8.67
CA GLU A 12 -1.04 1.20 8.06
C GLU A 12 -0.58 2.52 7.44
N LEU A 13 -0.99 2.79 6.20
CA LEU A 13 -0.68 4.02 5.48
C LEU A 13 -1.89 4.97 5.57
N ILE A 14 -1.83 5.95 6.48
CA ILE A 14 -2.97 6.81 6.82
C ILE A 14 -2.76 8.23 6.29
N THR A 15 -1.57 8.78 6.54
CA THR A 15 -1.25 10.17 6.24
C THR A 15 -0.88 10.36 4.78
N ASP A 16 -0.96 11.59 4.28
CA ASP A 16 -0.50 11.93 2.93
C ASP A 16 0.98 11.59 2.75
N GLN A 17 1.79 11.79 3.79
CA GLN A 17 3.20 11.41 3.80
C GLN A 17 3.40 9.89 3.65
N ASP A 18 2.59 9.07 4.34
CA ASP A 18 2.67 7.61 4.20
C ASP A 18 2.34 7.18 2.77
N LEU A 19 1.27 7.74 2.20
CA LEU A 19 0.81 7.44 0.84
C LEU A 19 1.82 7.93 -0.21
N GLU A 20 2.39 9.11 -0.01
CA GLU A 20 3.42 9.67 -0.88
C GLU A 20 4.68 8.80 -0.88
N LEU A 21 5.21 8.47 0.30
CA LEU A 21 6.38 7.61 0.41
C LEU A 21 6.13 6.25 -0.22
N ALA A 22 4.96 5.64 0.02
CA ALA A 22 4.63 4.33 -0.53
C ALA A 22 4.51 4.38 -2.06
N MET A 23 3.89 5.43 -2.61
CA MET A 23 3.78 5.67 -4.04
C MET A 23 5.16 5.87 -4.69
N MET A 24 6.00 6.76 -4.13
CA MET A 24 7.32 7.09 -4.67
C MET A 24 8.25 5.87 -4.70
N ASN A 25 8.16 5.01 -3.68
CA ASN A 25 9.00 3.81 -3.57
C ASN A 25 8.37 2.59 -4.26
N LYS A 26 7.20 2.73 -4.89
CA LYS A 26 6.42 1.63 -5.46
C LYS A 26 6.24 0.48 -4.47
N GLU A 27 5.99 0.82 -3.20
CA GLU A 27 5.81 -0.14 -2.12
C GLU A 27 4.56 -0.99 -2.43
N PRO A 28 4.66 -2.33 -2.44
CA PRO A 28 3.50 -3.19 -2.61
C PRO A 28 2.63 -3.14 -1.34
N ILE A 29 1.32 -3.04 -1.55
CA ILE A 29 0.36 -2.86 -0.46
C ILE A 29 -0.78 -3.88 -0.49
N GLU A 30 -1.34 -4.13 0.68
CA GLU A 30 -2.66 -4.70 0.85
C GLU A 30 -3.67 -3.56 0.94
N ALA A 31 -4.55 -3.47 -0.04
CA ALA A 31 -5.67 -2.55 0.00
C ALA A 31 -6.93 -3.31 0.45
N PHE A 32 -7.69 -2.71 1.36
CA PHE A 32 -8.95 -3.25 1.86
C PHE A 32 -10.08 -2.24 1.67
N GLN A 33 -11.23 -2.71 1.21
CA GLN A 33 -12.48 -1.96 1.16
C GLN A 33 -13.56 -2.78 1.85
N ASP A 34 -14.26 -2.20 2.83
CA ASP A 34 -15.31 -2.90 3.60
C ASP A 34 -14.86 -4.28 4.14
N ARG A 35 -13.61 -4.38 4.61
CA ARG A 35 -12.93 -5.59 5.10
C ARG A 35 -12.57 -6.63 4.03
N MET A 36 -12.90 -6.41 2.76
CA MET A 36 -12.46 -7.26 1.67
C MET A 36 -11.08 -6.81 1.17
N ARG A 37 -10.12 -7.75 1.15
CA ARG A 37 -8.79 -7.49 0.57
C ARG A 37 -8.88 -7.48 -0.95
N LEU A 38 -8.42 -6.40 -1.57
CA LEU A 38 -8.25 -6.32 -3.01
C LEU A 38 -7.12 -7.24 -3.45
N ARG A 39 -7.33 -7.95 -4.56
CA ARG A 39 -6.35 -8.85 -5.18
C ARG A 39 -6.32 -8.55 -6.69
N PRO A 40 -5.14 -8.63 -7.34
CA PRO A 40 -3.84 -8.99 -6.77
C PRO A 40 -3.25 -7.87 -5.88
N ILE A 41 -2.16 -8.19 -5.17
CA ILE A 41 -1.32 -7.17 -4.52
C ILE A 41 -0.83 -6.20 -5.60
N SER A 42 -0.87 -4.91 -5.29
CA SER A 42 -0.53 -3.84 -6.23
C SER A 42 0.10 -2.66 -5.48
N THR A 43 0.48 -1.62 -6.21
CA THR A 43 1.10 -0.41 -5.67
C THR A 43 0.15 0.79 -5.80
N ILE A 44 0.43 1.85 -5.04
CA ILE A 44 -0.28 3.12 -5.18
C ILE A 44 0.25 3.83 -6.43
N ARG A 45 -0.66 4.30 -7.29
CA ARG A 45 -0.34 5.09 -8.48
C ARG A 45 -0.45 6.59 -8.24
N SER A 46 -1.46 7.01 -7.51
CA SER A 46 -1.71 8.41 -7.15
C SER A 46 -2.67 8.50 -5.97
N TYR A 47 -2.65 9.59 -5.23
CA TYR A 47 -3.62 9.86 -4.17
C TYR A 47 -4.03 11.34 -4.17
N ASN A 48 -5.14 11.63 -3.51
CA ASN A 48 -5.57 12.97 -3.15
C ASN A 48 -6.31 12.93 -1.79
N ASP A 49 -6.92 14.04 -1.40
CA ASP A 49 -7.63 14.19 -0.12
C ASP A 49 -8.77 13.17 0.07
N HIS A 50 -9.33 12.64 -1.02
CA HIS A 50 -10.54 11.80 -0.96
C HIS A 50 -10.29 10.34 -1.34
N SER A 51 -9.28 10.06 -2.17
CA SER A 51 -9.14 8.78 -2.83
C SER A 51 -7.69 8.40 -3.09
N VAL A 52 -7.45 7.09 -3.16
CA VAL A 52 -6.20 6.48 -3.60
C VAL A 52 -6.50 5.70 -4.88
N ARG A 53 -5.69 5.91 -5.92
CA ARG A 53 -5.75 5.13 -7.15
C ARG A 53 -4.65 4.08 -7.12
N ILE A 54 -5.05 2.83 -7.28
CA ILE A 54 -4.17 1.67 -7.37
C ILE A 54 -3.61 1.56 -8.80
N ALA A 55 -2.44 0.93 -8.97
CA ALA A 55 -1.78 0.81 -10.27
C ALA A 55 -2.60 0.07 -11.33
N ASP A 56 -3.53 -0.80 -10.91
CA ASP A 56 -4.47 -1.51 -11.78
C ASP A 56 -5.63 -0.62 -12.29
N GLY A 57 -5.72 0.63 -11.82
CA GLY A 57 -6.77 1.58 -12.19
C GLY A 57 -7.90 1.69 -11.15
N THR A 58 -7.95 0.81 -10.15
CA THR A 58 -8.96 0.84 -9.08
C THR A 58 -8.87 2.15 -8.31
N ILE A 59 -10.03 2.75 -8.01
CA ILE A 59 -10.14 3.97 -7.19
C ILE A 59 -10.80 3.60 -5.86
N MET A 60 -10.12 3.90 -4.76
CA MET A 60 -10.55 3.55 -3.42
C MET A 60 -10.74 4.82 -2.59
N PHE A 61 -11.92 5.01 -1.99
CA PHE A 61 -12.20 6.14 -1.12
C PHE A 61 -11.46 5.98 0.21
N ARG A 62 -10.67 7.00 0.60
CA ARG A 62 -9.85 6.98 1.82
C ARG A 62 -10.66 6.76 3.09
N SER A 63 -11.87 7.31 3.15
CA SER A 63 -12.78 7.19 4.31
C SER A 63 -13.30 5.77 4.56
N PHE A 64 -13.29 4.91 3.54
CA PHE A 64 -13.84 3.55 3.60
C PHE A 64 -12.81 2.47 3.30
N SER A 65 -11.55 2.87 3.10
CA SER A 65 -10.48 1.98 2.70
C SER A 65 -9.36 2.01 3.71
N ARG A 66 -8.63 0.90 3.79
CA ARG A 66 -7.41 0.81 4.58
C ARG A 66 -6.29 0.23 3.73
N PHE A 67 -5.09 0.75 3.92
CA PHE A 67 -3.92 0.37 3.15
C PHE A 67 -2.84 -0.06 4.12
N TYR A 68 -2.25 -1.23 3.89
CA TYR A 68 -1.19 -1.76 4.72
C TYR A 68 0.00 -2.15 3.84
N THR A 69 1.21 -1.94 4.33
CA THR A 69 2.38 -2.62 3.74
C THR A 69 2.26 -4.12 3.95
N LEU A 70 2.89 -4.90 3.08
CA LEU A 70 2.87 -6.35 3.20
C LEU A 70 3.57 -6.83 4.49
N SER A 71 3.24 -8.03 4.96
CA SER A 71 4.10 -8.75 5.92
C SER A 71 5.42 -9.11 5.26
N GLU A 72 6.46 -9.37 6.06
CA GLU A 72 7.74 -9.88 5.55
C GLU A 72 7.57 -11.10 4.64
N GLN A 73 6.72 -12.05 5.03
CA GLN A 73 6.42 -13.25 4.22
C GLN A 73 5.76 -12.91 2.88
N ASP A 74 4.75 -12.03 2.87
CA ASP A 74 4.07 -11.61 1.64
C ASP A 74 5.01 -10.76 0.75
N LYS A 75 5.90 -9.95 1.34
CA LYS A 75 6.94 -9.20 0.59
C LYS A 75 7.88 -10.15 -0.14
N LEU A 76 8.39 -11.17 0.56
CA LEU A 76 9.26 -12.18 -0.06
C LEU A 76 8.54 -12.91 -1.20
N ALA A 77 7.27 -13.27 -1.02
CA ALA A 77 6.47 -13.92 -2.07
C ALA A 77 6.22 -13.00 -3.27
N TYR A 78 6.05 -11.69 -3.04
CA TYR A 78 5.86 -10.70 -4.09
C TYR A 78 7.14 -10.45 -4.91
N SER A 79 8.30 -10.35 -4.25
CA SER A 79 9.60 -10.12 -4.92
C SER A 79 10.08 -11.30 -5.77
N ASN A 80 9.52 -12.49 -5.57
CA ASN A 80 9.84 -13.71 -6.33
C ASN A 80 8.96 -13.90 -7.58
N LYS A 81 8.13 -12.91 -7.93
CA LYS A 81 7.34 -12.86 -9.17
C LYS A 81 8.00 -11.96 -10.20
#